data_AF-D4L9W8-F1
#
_entry.id   AF-D4L9W8-F1
#
_cell.length_a   1.000
_cell.length_b   1.000
_cell.length_c   1.000
_cell.angle_alpha   90.00
_cell.angle_beta   90.00
_cell.angle_gamma   90.00
#
_symmetry.space_group_name_H-M   'P 1'
#
loop_
_entity.id
_entity.type
_entity.pdbx_description
1 polymer ?
#
loop_
_entity_poly.entity_id
_entity_poly.type
_entity_poly.pdbx_seq_one_letter_code
_entity_poly.pdbx_strand_id
1 'polypeptide(L)'
;MGKIFFTGDLHFGHANVIAFDNRPFKTVEEMDAELIRRWNSKVGKGDLTYVLGDMIWKARNDDAPELIKSLNGQIILIKGNHDRFLHNAKAKAALAGIKDYDDICVTLEDGTKKRVILSHYFTPMYNGHRYQAIHLHAHSHFTDEADFEVNFAERLNNIGCRNEIYNVGCMYWNYEPVTLDEIIEHGRTIRPTYGERSAEYMTQFPWEKKQTVHPENEIRWNVFYHNCNSRSIETFNVFEHGSFREYVKRAAKKYQSKEDFAKQLRSEVMYYFWSKCEWEVLVTPWISPRESEKKKVDVCWQIMNNWDVFVDYTWANRKKL
;
A
#
# COMPACT_ATOMS: atom_id res chain seq x y z
N MET A 1 -18.11 22.78 -24.70
CA MET A 1 -17.53 22.86 -23.34
C MET A 1 -16.07 22.46 -23.47
N GLY A 2 -15.14 23.13 -22.80
CA GLY A 2 -13.72 22.74 -22.87
C GLY A 2 -13.47 21.37 -22.26
N LYS A 3 -12.35 20.74 -22.64
CA LYS A 3 -11.88 19.49 -22.05
C LYS A 3 -11.35 19.75 -20.61
N ILE A 4 -11.35 18.69 -19.80
CA ILE A 4 -10.77 18.72 -18.45
C ILE A 4 -9.45 17.93 -18.48
N PHE A 5 -8.39 18.54 -17.98
CA PHE A 5 -7.07 17.95 -17.85
C PHE A 5 -6.61 17.89 -16.39
N PHE A 6 -5.65 17.03 -16.11
CA PHE A 6 -5.04 16.80 -14.82
C PHE A 6 -3.52 16.73 -14.96
N THR A 7 -2.80 17.23 -13.97
CA THR A 7 -1.34 17.08 -13.83
C THR A 7 -0.96 17.42 -12.40
N GLY A 8 0.22 17.04 -11.94
CA GLY A 8 0.80 17.48 -10.67
C GLY A 8 2.31 17.65 -10.75
N ASP A 9 2.91 18.20 -9.70
CA ASP A 9 4.37 18.23 -9.50
C ASP A 9 5.14 18.89 -10.65
N LEU A 10 4.61 19.97 -11.23
CA LEU A 10 5.27 20.67 -12.34
C LEU A 10 6.60 21.28 -11.88
N HIS A 11 6.64 21.81 -10.65
CA HIS A 11 7.83 22.38 -10.04
C HIS A 11 8.55 23.42 -10.91
N PHE A 12 7.80 24.33 -11.54
CA PHE A 12 8.40 25.41 -12.32
C PHE A 12 9.44 26.18 -11.49
N GLY A 13 10.64 26.35 -12.03
CA GLY A 13 11.74 27.03 -11.34
C GLY A 13 12.48 26.20 -10.27
N HIS A 14 12.24 24.89 -10.16
CA HIS A 14 12.91 24.04 -9.17
C HIS A 14 14.12 23.30 -9.76
N ALA A 15 15.29 23.92 -9.82
CA ALA A 15 16.48 23.27 -10.40
C ALA A 15 16.82 21.88 -9.80
N ASN A 16 16.65 21.70 -8.49
CA ASN A 16 16.97 20.43 -7.82
C ASN A 16 16.02 19.29 -8.17
N VAL A 17 14.80 19.58 -8.65
CA VAL A 17 13.82 18.54 -9.01
C VAL A 17 14.31 17.71 -10.19
N ILE A 18 15.16 18.28 -11.05
CA ILE A 18 15.72 17.60 -12.22
C ILE A 18 16.51 16.36 -11.78
N ALA A 19 17.44 16.53 -10.83
CA ALA A 19 18.24 15.42 -10.31
C ALA A 19 17.40 14.49 -9.43
N PHE A 20 16.47 15.04 -8.65
CA PHE A 20 15.62 14.28 -7.73
C PHE A 20 14.68 13.30 -8.45
N ASP A 21 13.98 13.76 -9.50
CA ASP A 21 13.06 12.95 -10.31
C ASP A 21 13.74 12.26 -11.50
N ASN A 22 15.03 12.49 -11.71
CA ASN A 22 15.74 12.14 -12.93
C ASN A 22 15.02 12.69 -14.19
N ARG A 23 14.62 13.97 -14.16
CA ARG A 23 13.93 14.60 -15.29
C ARG A 23 14.88 14.75 -16.48
N PRO A 24 14.39 14.59 -17.72
CA PRO A 24 15.22 14.59 -18.92
C PRO A 24 15.59 16.00 -19.40
N PHE A 25 15.93 16.92 -18.49
CA PHE A 25 16.26 18.31 -18.80
C PHE A 25 17.64 18.66 -18.23
N LYS A 26 18.43 19.46 -18.95
CA LYS A 26 19.77 19.84 -18.47
C LYS A 26 19.73 21.03 -17.52
N THR A 27 18.80 21.96 -17.75
CA THR A 27 18.64 23.16 -16.91
C THR A 27 17.17 23.41 -16.56
N VAL A 28 16.96 24.23 -15.53
CA VAL A 28 15.61 24.61 -15.10
C VAL A 28 14.91 25.48 -16.14
N GLU A 29 15.64 26.29 -16.89
CA GLU A 29 15.11 27.11 -17.98
C GLU A 29 14.64 26.24 -19.16
N GLU A 30 15.41 25.19 -19.50
CA GLU A 30 15.01 24.20 -20.51
C GLU A 30 13.75 23.46 -20.07
N MET A 31 13.73 22.99 -18.82
CA MET A 31 12.55 22.33 -18.24
C MET A 31 11.32 23.24 -18.29
N ASP A 32 11.40 24.45 -17.76
CA ASP A 32 10.28 25.38 -17.69
C ASP A 32 9.74 25.71 -19.09
N ALA A 33 10.62 25.96 -20.06
CA ALA A 33 10.22 26.21 -21.44
C ALA A 33 9.52 25.01 -22.09
N GLU A 34 10.04 23.80 -21.85
CA GLU A 34 9.47 22.58 -22.41
C GLU A 34 8.13 22.20 -21.77
N LEU A 35 7.98 22.40 -20.45
CA LEU A 35 6.71 22.24 -19.74
C LEU A 35 5.64 23.18 -20.31
N ILE A 36 5.96 24.46 -20.52
CA ILE A 36 5.05 25.43 -21.15
C ILE A 36 4.69 24.99 -22.58
N ARG A 37 5.68 24.56 -23.37
CA ARG A 37 5.45 24.11 -24.76
C ARG A 37 4.51 22.91 -24.80
N ARG A 38 4.76 21.89 -23.98
CA ARG A 38 3.95 20.67 -23.88
C ARG A 38 2.53 20.97 -23.42
N TRP A 39 2.40 21.74 -22.33
CA TRP A 39 1.10 22.21 -21.85
C TRP A 39 0.31 22.90 -22.95
N ASN A 40 0.88 23.91 -23.61
CA ASN A 40 0.19 24.71 -24.61
C ASN A 40 -0.09 23.96 -25.92
N SER A 41 0.63 22.86 -26.18
CA SER A 41 0.37 21.98 -27.32
C SER A 41 -0.86 21.09 -27.12
N LYS A 42 -1.22 20.81 -25.86
CA LYS A 42 -2.29 19.88 -25.50
C LYS A 42 -3.54 20.57 -24.95
N VAL A 43 -3.35 21.61 -24.14
CA VAL A 43 -4.43 22.38 -23.51
C VAL A 43 -4.78 23.59 -24.39
N GLY A 44 -6.05 23.70 -24.76
CA GLY A 44 -6.62 24.84 -25.46
C GLY A 44 -7.08 25.95 -24.52
N LYS A 45 -7.25 27.17 -25.04
CA LYS A 45 -7.63 28.36 -24.24
C LYS A 45 -8.99 28.25 -23.54
N GLY A 46 -9.88 27.39 -24.01
CA GLY A 46 -11.21 27.16 -23.43
C GLY A 46 -11.29 25.98 -22.47
N ASP A 47 -10.18 25.28 -22.25
CA ASP A 47 -10.11 24.07 -21.42
C ASP A 47 -9.84 24.41 -19.96
N LEU A 48 -10.05 23.43 -19.09
CA LEU A 48 -9.82 23.52 -17.65
C LEU A 48 -8.78 22.49 -17.23
N THR A 49 -7.74 22.90 -16.51
CA THR A 49 -6.75 21.99 -15.95
C THR A 49 -6.76 22.06 -14.43
N TYR A 50 -6.85 20.89 -13.80
CA TYR A 50 -6.60 20.73 -12.37
C TYR A 50 -5.13 20.41 -12.17
N VAL A 51 -4.42 21.27 -11.43
CA VAL A 51 -3.03 21.03 -11.03
C VAL A 51 -3.02 20.52 -9.59
N LEU A 52 -2.57 19.29 -9.41
CA LEU A 52 -2.55 18.56 -8.14
C LEU A 52 -1.25 18.86 -7.40
N GLY A 53 -1.11 20.11 -7.00
CA GLY A 53 -0.06 20.62 -6.14
C GLY A 53 1.30 20.80 -6.79
N ASP A 54 2.17 21.48 -6.05
CA ASP A 54 3.58 21.69 -6.34
C ASP A 54 3.83 22.21 -7.77
N MET A 55 3.04 23.23 -8.12
CA MET A 55 3.02 23.84 -9.45
C MET A 55 4.26 24.71 -9.69
N ILE A 56 4.52 25.66 -8.77
CA ILE A 56 5.56 26.70 -8.93
C ILE A 56 6.42 26.74 -7.68
N TRP A 57 7.73 26.58 -7.88
CA TRP A 57 8.71 26.63 -6.80
C TRP A 57 8.96 28.06 -6.32
N LYS A 58 9.37 28.19 -5.05
CA LYS A 58 9.62 29.48 -4.39
C LYS A 58 10.55 30.44 -5.13
N ALA A 59 11.43 29.92 -5.99
CA ALA A 59 12.33 30.72 -6.81
C ALA A 59 11.59 31.59 -7.85
N ARG A 60 10.37 31.19 -8.22
CA ARG A 60 9.51 31.87 -9.20
C ARG A 60 8.27 32.53 -8.59
N ASN A 61 8.33 32.90 -7.31
CA ASN A 61 7.17 33.52 -6.62
C ASN A 61 6.75 34.87 -7.22
N ASP A 62 7.71 35.67 -7.69
CA ASP A 62 7.45 37.02 -8.18
C ASP A 62 6.89 37.02 -9.61
N ASP A 63 7.34 36.09 -10.44
CA ASP A 63 6.93 35.92 -11.83
C ASP A 63 5.83 34.87 -12.03
N ALA A 64 5.41 34.17 -10.96
CA ALA A 64 4.28 33.25 -10.95
C ALA A 64 3.02 33.79 -11.66
N PRO A 65 2.58 35.06 -11.50
CA PRO A 65 1.39 35.55 -12.20
C PRO A 65 1.53 35.52 -13.73
N GLU A 66 2.71 35.83 -14.27
CA GLU A 66 2.95 35.84 -15.71
C GLU A 66 3.17 34.43 -16.25
N LEU A 67 3.82 33.57 -15.46
CA LEU A 67 3.92 32.15 -15.77
C LEU A 67 2.53 31.50 -15.88
N ILE A 68 1.64 31.72 -14.91
CA ILE A 68 0.27 31.18 -14.95
C ILE A 68 -0.49 31.66 -16.20
N LYS A 69 -0.38 32.95 -16.55
CA LYS A 69 -1.03 33.50 -17.75
C LYS A 69 -0.43 33.00 -19.07
N SER A 70 0.81 32.51 -19.05
CA SER A 70 1.46 31.94 -20.24
C SER A 70 0.96 30.53 -20.59
N LEU A 71 0.27 29.88 -19.65
CA LEU A 71 -0.33 28.56 -19.83
C LEU A 71 -1.77 28.70 -20.38
N ASN A 72 -2.08 27.93 -21.40
CA ASN A 72 -3.42 27.90 -22.00
C ASN A 72 -4.44 27.31 -21.02
N GLY A 73 -5.68 27.81 -21.13
CA GLY A 73 -6.82 27.31 -20.37
C GLY A 73 -6.95 27.96 -18.99
N GLN A 74 -7.94 27.50 -18.24
CA GLN A 74 -8.15 27.88 -16.86
C GLN A 74 -7.46 26.88 -15.94
N ILE A 75 -6.92 27.36 -14.81
CA ILE A 75 -6.21 26.50 -13.86
C ILE A 75 -6.92 26.55 -12.51
N ILE A 76 -7.32 25.37 -12.03
CA ILE A 76 -7.68 25.17 -10.62
C ILE A 76 -6.54 24.44 -9.95
N LEU A 77 -5.97 25.04 -8.91
CA LEU A 77 -4.91 24.43 -8.12
C LEU A 77 -5.51 23.66 -6.94
N ILE A 78 -5.19 22.37 -6.83
CA ILE A 78 -5.31 21.61 -5.59
C ILE A 78 -3.97 21.75 -4.87
N LYS A 79 -3.96 22.45 -3.74
CA LYS A 79 -2.74 22.97 -3.11
C LYS A 79 -1.81 21.85 -2.61
N GLY A 80 -0.55 21.92 -3.02
CA GLY A 80 0.55 21.11 -2.49
C GLY A 80 1.38 21.82 -1.41
N ASN A 81 2.35 21.12 -0.84
CA ASN A 81 3.23 21.64 0.22
C ASN A 81 4.22 22.71 -0.26
N HIS A 82 4.52 22.74 -1.56
CA HIS A 82 5.52 23.64 -2.13
C HIS A 82 4.95 24.87 -2.86
N ASP A 83 3.63 25.02 -2.92
CA ASP A 83 2.92 26.15 -3.55
C ASP A 83 2.99 27.46 -2.75
N ARG A 84 4.20 27.90 -2.39
CA ARG A 84 4.45 29.14 -1.63
C ARG A 84 4.16 30.39 -2.45
N PHE A 85 4.12 30.29 -3.78
CA PHE A 85 3.77 31.40 -4.66
C PHE A 85 2.36 31.95 -4.38
N LEU A 86 1.51 31.18 -3.70
CA LEU A 86 0.20 31.64 -3.22
C LEU A 86 0.29 32.80 -2.21
N HIS A 87 1.46 33.13 -1.66
CA HIS A 87 1.63 34.37 -0.90
C HIS A 87 1.53 35.63 -1.78
N ASN A 88 1.74 35.49 -3.10
CA ASN A 88 1.56 36.57 -4.07
C ASN A 88 0.08 36.68 -4.49
N ALA A 89 -0.57 37.79 -4.12
CA ALA A 89 -1.98 38.02 -4.42
C ALA A 89 -2.29 38.05 -5.93
N LYS A 90 -1.36 38.54 -6.76
CA LYS A 90 -1.52 38.54 -8.23
C LYS A 90 -1.49 37.13 -8.80
N ALA A 91 -0.67 36.24 -8.21
CA ALA A 91 -0.59 34.85 -8.65
C ALA A 91 -1.86 34.09 -8.29
N LYS A 92 -2.39 34.30 -7.07
CA LYS A 92 -3.72 33.80 -6.68
C LYS A 92 -4.82 34.23 -7.64
N ALA A 93 -4.83 35.52 -8.00
CA ALA A 93 -5.85 36.08 -8.90
C ALA A 93 -5.73 35.58 -10.36
N ALA A 94 -4.58 35.03 -10.75
CA ALA A 94 -4.39 34.42 -12.08
C ALA A 94 -4.97 33.00 -12.17
N LEU A 95 -5.23 32.33 -11.04
CA LEU A 95 -5.86 31.03 -10.99
C LEU A 95 -7.39 31.16 -11.03
N ALA A 96 -8.07 30.22 -11.68
CA ALA A 96 -9.53 30.13 -11.68
C ALA A 96 -10.08 29.61 -10.34
N GLY A 97 -9.27 28.87 -9.58
CA GLY A 97 -9.63 28.40 -8.25
C GLY A 97 -8.43 27.82 -7.50
N ILE A 98 -8.53 27.82 -6.17
CA ILE A 98 -7.57 27.18 -5.27
C ILE A 98 -8.38 26.37 -4.26
N LYS A 99 -8.02 25.11 -4.07
CA LYS A 99 -8.67 24.20 -3.12
C LYS A 99 -7.60 23.35 -2.43
N ASP A 100 -7.86 22.86 -1.23
CA ASP A 100 -6.98 21.86 -0.59
C ASP A 100 -7.35 20.43 -1.05
N TYR A 101 -8.58 20.25 -1.52
CA TYR A 101 -9.17 18.98 -1.97
C TYR A 101 -10.39 19.29 -2.85
N ASP A 102 -10.73 18.43 -3.80
CA ASP A 102 -11.95 18.57 -4.60
C ASP A 102 -12.65 17.24 -4.90
N ASP A 103 -13.96 17.31 -5.11
CA ASP A 103 -14.84 16.18 -5.43
C ASP A 103 -15.69 16.57 -6.64
N ILE A 104 -15.29 16.08 -7.79
CA ILE A 104 -15.82 16.52 -9.09
C ILE A 104 -16.46 15.37 -9.86
N CYS A 105 -17.22 15.72 -10.88
CA CYS A 105 -17.77 14.78 -11.84
C CYS A 105 -17.20 15.07 -13.22
N VAL A 106 -16.58 14.08 -13.84
CA VAL A 106 -15.98 14.16 -15.17
C VAL A 106 -16.79 13.31 -16.12
N THR A 107 -17.14 13.86 -17.28
CA THR A 107 -17.78 13.12 -18.37
C THR A 107 -16.68 12.68 -19.34
N LEU A 108 -16.56 11.37 -19.54
CA LEU A 108 -15.63 10.73 -20.48
C LEU A 108 -16.09 10.93 -21.94
N GLU A 109 -15.25 10.59 -22.91
CA GLU A 109 -15.58 10.76 -24.33
C GLU A 109 -16.77 9.88 -24.78
N ASP A 110 -16.99 8.74 -24.11
CA ASP A 110 -18.14 7.86 -24.33
C ASP A 110 -19.45 8.36 -23.68
N GLY A 111 -19.41 9.50 -22.97
CA GLY A 111 -20.54 10.08 -22.25
C GLY A 111 -20.75 9.54 -20.84
N THR A 112 -19.97 8.55 -20.39
CA THR A 112 -20.00 8.01 -19.04
C THR A 112 -19.52 9.06 -18.04
N LYS A 113 -20.18 9.15 -16.88
CA LYS A 113 -19.79 10.05 -15.81
C LYS A 113 -19.03 9.32 -14.72
N LYS A 114 -17.88 9.87 -14.33
CA LYS A 114 -17.05 9.37 -13.24
C LYS A 114 -16.94 10.43 -12.15
N ARG A 115 -17.12 10.01 -10.90
CA ARG A 115 -16.80 10.83 -9.74
C ARG A 115 -15.30 10.75 -9.49
N VAL A 116 -14.65 11.90 -9.37
CA VAL A 116 -13.20 12.00 -9.24
C VAL A 116 -12.86 12.83 -8.02
N ILE A 117 -12.02 12.25 -7.17
CA ILE A 117 -11.49 12.86 -5.96
C ILE A 117 -10.07 13.36 -6.24
N LEU A 118 -9.85 14.66 -6.01
CA LEU A 118 -8.58 15.31 -6.25
C LEU A 118 -7.92 15.70 -4.92
N SER A 119 -6.69 15.26 -4.73
CA SER A 119 -5.79 15.68 -3.64
C SER A 119 -4.39 15.84 -4.23
N HIS A 120 -3.52 16.59 -3.57
CA HIS A 120 -2.09 16.47 -3.86
C HIS A 120 -1.53 15.15 -3.30
N TYR A 121 -1.92 14.80 -2.07
CA TYR A 121 -1.39 13.63 -1.37
C TYR A 121 -2.20 12.36 -1.63
N PHE A 122 -1.50 11.22 -1.70
CA PHE A 122 -2.11 9.90 -1.71
C PHE A 122 -2.99 9.67 -0.48
N THR A 123 -4.23 9.26 -0.73
CA THR A 123 -5.19 8.88 0.32
C THR A 123 -5.70 7.47 0.05
N PRO A 124 -5.33 6.45 0.84
CA PRO A 124 -5.72 5.06 0.58
C PRO A 124 -7.21 4.79 0.80
N MET A 125 -7.89 5.66 1.55
CA MET A 125 -9.33 5.61 1.82
C MET A 125 -9.91 7.02 1.64
N TYR A 126 -10.38 7.30 0.44
CA TYR A 126 -10.87 8.62 0.03
C TYR A 126 -12.39 8.64 -0.09
N ASN A 127 -12.99 9.83 -0.17
CA ASN A 127 -14.44 9.96 -0.23
C ASN A 127 -15.02 9.18 -1.44
N GLY A 128 -16.04 8.36 -1.20
CA GLY A 128 -16.67 7.61 -2.29
C GLY A 128 -15.86 6.42 -2.85
N HIS A 129 -14.72 6.04 -2.27
CA HIS A 129 -13.93 4.90 -2.77
C HIS A 129 -14.73 3.58 -2.84
N ARG A 130 -15.64 3.34 -1.88
CA ARG A 130 -16.57 2.19 -1.87
C ARG A 130 -17.63 2.22 -2.97
N TYR A 131 -17.79 3.36 -3.63
CA TYR A 131 -18.77 3.61 -4.69
C TYR A 131 -18.08 3.92 -6.03
N GLN A 132 -16.90 3.33 -6.26
CA GLN A 132 -16.16 3.43 -7.53
C GLN A 132 -15.78 4.87 -7.93
N ALA A 133 -15.62 5.77 -6.96
CA ALA A 133 -14.95 7.04 -7.23
C ALA A 133 -13.48 6.77 -7.58
N ILE A 134 -12.93 7.56 -8.50
CA ILE A 134 -11.51 7.55 -8.87
C ILE A 134 -10.79 8.58 -8.01
N HIS A 135 -9.61 8.26 -7.51
CA HIS A 135 -8.75 9.20 -6.82
C HIS A 135 -7.54 9.54 -7.70
N LEU A 136 -7.39 10.83 -7.99
CA LEU A 136 -6.17 11.37 -8.59
C LEU A 136 -5.35 12.06 -7.52
N HIS A 137 -4.06 11.76 -7.48
CA HIS A 137 -3.09 12.40 -6.58
C HIS A 137 -1.76 12.64 -7.29
N ALA A 138 -0.79 13.23 -6.60
CA ALA A 138 0.56 13.53 -7.10
C ALA A 138 1.57 13.27 -5.97
N HIS A 139 2.55 14.15 -5.76
CA HIS A 139 3.44 14.25 -4.60
C HIS A 139 4.57 13.22 -4.51
N SER A 140 4.33 11.95 -4.81
CA SER A 140 5.30 10.89 -4.47
C SER A 140 6.46 10.75 -5.46
N HIS A 141 6.40 11.45 -6.61
CA HIS A 141 7.46 11.47 -7.61
C HIS A 141 7.94 10.05 -8.02
N PHE A 142 9.19 9.89 -8.45
CA PHE A 142 9.84 8.59 -8.67
C PHE A 142 10.57 8.06 -7.42
N THR A 143 9.99 8.28 -6.24
CA THR A 143 10.53 7.77 -4.98
C THR A 143 9.94 6.42 -4.59
N ASP A 144 10.44 5.84 -3.50
CA ASP A 144 9.90 4.62 -2.90
C ASP A 144 8.45 4.78 -2.42
N GLU A 145 8.00 6.01 -2.14
CA GLU A 145 6.62 6.28 -1.74
C GLU A 145 5.64 5.81 -2.82
N ALA A 146 5.96 6.06 -4.09
CA ALA A 146 5.14 5.62 -5.23
C ALA A 146 4.91 4.10 -5.26
N ASP A 147 5.94 3.31 -4.93
CA ASP A 147 5.77 1.87 -4.87
C ASP A 147 4.87 1.47 -3.69
N PHE A 148 4.96 2.15 -2.55
CA PHE A 148 4.06 1.87 -1.41
C PHE A 148 2.61 2.16 -1.77
N GLU A 149 2.33 3.25 -2.48
CA GLU A 149 0.99 3.59 -2.97
C GLU A 149 0.40 2.47 -3.82
N VAL A 150 1.16 1.98 -4.81
CA VAL A 150 0.76 0.85 -5.67
C VAL A 150 0.49 -0.40 -4.83
N ASN A 151 1.42 -0.76 -3.94
CA ASN A 151 1.29 -1.94 -3.08
C ASN A 151 0.08 -1.84 -2.13
N PHE A 152 -0.18 -0.67 -1.55
CA PHE A 152 -1.34 -0.43 -0.69
C PHE A 152 -2.65 -0.55 -1.47
N ALA A 153 -2.73 0.08 -2.64
CA ALA A 153 -3.90 0.02 -3.52
C ALA A 153 -4.20 -1.43 -3.93
N GLU A 154 -3.18 -2.20 -4.32
CA GLU A 154 -3.30 -3.62 -4.64
C GLU A 154 -3.78 -4.47 -3.47
N ARG A 155 -3.14 -4.31 -2.30
CA ARG A 155 -3.51 -5.06 -1.10
C ARG A 155 -4.96 -4.80 -0.71
N LEU A 156 -5.39 -3.54 -0.72
CA LEU A 156 -6.77 -3.16 -0.40
C LEU A 156 -7.77 -3.77 -1.40
N ASN A 157 -7.46 -3.72 -2.70
CA ASN A 157 -8.28 -4.34 -3.74
C ASN A 157 -8.40 -5.87 -3.54
N ASN A 158 -7.29 -6.54 -3.19
CA ASN A 158 -7.25 -7.99 -2.97
C ASN A 158 -8.10 -8.45 -1.77
N ILE A 159 -8.27 -7.61 -0.75
CA ILE A 159 -9.13 -7.92 0.41
C ILE A 159 -10.57 -7.40 0.25
N GLY A 160 -10.96 -7.00 -0.98
CA GLY A 160 -12.30 -6.52 -1.29
C GLY A 160 -12.56 -5.04 -0.95
N CYS A 161 -11.56 -4.30 -0.47
CA CYS A 161 -11.63 -2.86 -0.28
C CYS A 161 -11.29 -2.16 -1.60
N ARG A 162 -12.24 -2.19 -2.53
CA ARG A 162 -12.02 -1.66 -3.89
C ARG A 162 -11.64 -0.17 -3.87
N ASN A 163 -10.65 0.17 -4.68
CA ASN A 163 -10.16 1.53 -4.90
C ASN A 163 -9.55 1.65 -6.31
N GLU A 164 -9.68 2.84 -6.90
CA GLU A 164 -9.11 3.23 -8.19
C GLU A 164 -8.30 4.50 -7.97
N ILE A 165 -6.98 4.38 -7.90
CA ILE A 165 -6.06 5.46 -7.53
C ILE A 165 -5.00 5.61 -8.61
N TYR A 166 -4.77 6.84 -9.07
CA TYR A 166 -3.77 7.15 -10.08
C TYR A 166 -2.94 8.36 -9.66
N ASN A 167 -1.61 8.23 -9.79
CA ASN A 167 -0.69 9.35 -9.63
C ASN A 167 -0.61 10.12 -10.97
N VAL A 168 -0.97 11.40 -10.96
CA VAL A 168 -0.95 12.32 -12.11
C VAL A 168 0.24 13.28 -12.10
N GLY A 169 1.27 12.99 -11.28
CA GLY A 169 2.54 13.70 -11.31
C GLY A 169 3.14 13.70 -12.72
N CYS A 170 3.59 14.86 -13.19
CA CYS A 170 3.90 15.09 -14.60
C CYS A 170 4.96 14.13 -15.18
N MET A 171 5.87 13.60 -14.34
CA MET A 171 6.89 12.64 -14.72
C MET A 171 6.34 11.30 -15.23
N TYR A 172 5.12 10.91 -14.83
CA TYR A 172 4.44 9.70 -15.32
C TYR A 172 3.79 9.89 -16.69
N TRP A 173 3.56 11.14 -17.09
CA TRP A 173 2.71 11.51 -18.23
C TRP A 173 3.46 12.30 -19.29
N ASN A 174 4.75 11.98 -19.49
CA ASN A 174 5.60 12.66 -20.47
C ASN A 174 5.60 14.19 -20.30
N TYR A 175 5.42 14.67 -19.06
CA TYR A 175 5.34 16.08 -18.71
C TYR A 175 4.22 16.86 -19.42
N GLU A 176 3.11 16.18 -19.73
CA GLU A 176 1.93 16.73 -20.38
C GLU A 176 0.71 16.63 -19.44
N PRO A 177 -0.21 17.61 -19.46
CA PRO A 177 -1.52 17.45 -18.85
C PRO A 177 -2.31 16.31 -19.51
N VAL A 178 -3.09 15.56 -18.74
CA VAL A 178 -3.80 14.35 -19.22
C VAL A 178 -5.29 14.39 -18.94
N THR A 179 -6.10 13.82 -19.83
CA THR A 179 -7.55 13.66 -19.60
C THR A 179 -7.83 12.44 -18.73
N LEU A 180 -9.05 12.33 -18.20
CA LEU A 180 -9.44 11.14 -17.44
C LEU A 180 -9.48 9.89 -18.32
N ASP A 181 -9.86 10.01 -19.59
CA ASP A 181 -9.82 8.92 -20.56
C ASP A 181 -8.40 8.36 -20.73
N GLU A 182 -7.40 9.24 -20.93
CA GLU A 182 -5.98 8.86 -21.03
C GLU A 182 -5.50 8.17 -19.74
N ILE A 183 -5.93 8.67 -18.58
CA ILE A 183 -5.56 8.08 -17.28
C ILE A 183 -6.08 6.66 -17.14
N ILE A 184 -7.36 6.45 -17.46
CA ILE A 184 -8.01 5.13 -17.37
C ILE A 184 -7.40 4.16 -18.38
N GLU A 185 -7.12 4.61 -19.61
CA GLU A 185 -6.53 3.79 -20.66
C GLU A 185 -5.10 3.34 -20.32
N HIS A 186 -4.28 4.26 -19.81
CA HIS A 186 -2.91 3.95 -19.38
C HIS A 186 -2.90 2.96 -18.19
N GLY A 187 -3.89 3.06 -17.30
CA GLY A 187 -3.94 2.26 -16.09
C GLY A 187 -2.98 2.80 -15.02
N ARG A 188 -2.61 1.93 -14.07
CA ARG A 188 -1.83 2.34 -12.89
C ARG A 188 -0.49 2.96 -13.29
N THR A 189 -0.14 4.05 -12.62
CA THR A 189 1.17 4.67 -12.76
C THR A 189 2.20 3.96 -11.88
N ILE A 190 3.21 3.40 -12.54
CA ILE A 190 4.28 2.62 -11.92
C ILE A 190 5.59 3.29 -12.33
N ARG A 191 6.45 3.61 -11.36
CA ARG A 191 7.73 4.27 -11.67
C ARG A 191 8.69 3.30 -12.39
N PRO A 192 9.65 3.80 -13.18
CA PRO A 192 10.55 2.94 -13.97
C PRO A 192 11.36 1.92 -13.14
N THR A 193 11.73 2.28 -11.91
CA THR A 193 12.55 1.47 -11.00
C THR A 193 11.71 0.78 -9.91
N TYR A 194 10.46 0.42 -10.23
CA TYR A 194 9.55 -0.22 -9.27
C TYR A 194 10.19 -1.45 -8.60
N GLY A 195 10.12 -1.49 -7.27
CA GLY A 195 10.72 -2.55 -6.45
C GLY A 195 12.16 -2.28 -6.02
N GLU A 196 12.86 -1.31 -6.62
CA GLU A 196 14.19 -0.88 -6.17
C GLU A 196 14.06 0.14 -5.04
N ARG A 197 14.27 -0.30 -3.79
CA ARG A 197 14.13 0.56 -2.61
C ARG A 197 15.44 1.23 -2.22
N SER A 198 15.35 2.50 -1.81
CA SER A 198 16.46 3.17 -1.14
C SER A 198 16.81 2.47 0.19
N ALA A 199 18.06 2.60 0.61
CA ALA A 199 18.54 1.96 1.83
C ALA A 199 17.77 2.39 3.09
N GLU A 200 17.18 3.59 3.08
CA GLU A 200 16.37 4.13 4.18
C GLU A 200 15.09 3.31 4.40
N TYR A 201 14.36 2.98 3.34
CA TYR A 201 13.14 2.16 3.41
C TYR A 201 13.42 0.64 3.40
N MET A 202 14.68 0.23 3.22
CA MET A 202 15.12 -1.15 3.47
C MET A 202 15.33 -1.45 4.95
N THR A 203 15.30 -0.43 5.81
CA THR A 203 15.29 -0.62 7.27
C THR A 203 13.96 -1.23 7.65
N GLN A 204 13.95 -2.54 7.95
CA GLN A 204 12.74 -3.29 8.34
C GLN A 204 11.92 -2.48 9.34
N PHE A 205 10.67 -2.18 8.98
CA PHE A 205 9.74 -1.58 9.93
C PHE A 205 9.71 -2.47 11.18
N PRO A 206 9.84 -1.94 12.40
CA PRO A 206 9.97 -2.77 13.61
C PRO A 206 8.75 -3.67 13.89
N TRP A 207 7.63 -3.47 13.19
CA TRP A 207 6.44 -4.33 13.21
C TRP A 207 6.34 -5.31 12.04
N GLU A 208 7.15 -5.16 10.99
CA GLU A 208 7.40 -6.23 10.03
C GLU A 208 8.34 -7.23 10.71
N LYS A 209 7.78 -8.10 11.55
CA LYS A 209 8.41 -9.41 11.76
C LYS A 209 8.72 -9.93 10.37
N LYS A 210 9.97 -10.31 10.11
CA LYS A 210 10.34 -11.10 8.91
C LYS A 210 9.14 -11.98 8.63
N GLN A 211 8.49 -11.82 7.49
CA GLN A 211 7.77 -12.95 6.96
C GLN A 211 8.87 -14.01 6.88
N THR A 212 8.87 -14.94 7.83
CA THR A 212 9.50 -16.21 7.59
C THR A 212 8.76 -16.71 6.37
N VAL A 213 9.37 -16.49 5.21
CA VAL A 213 9.05 -17.20 3.98
C VAL A 213 9.40 -18.64 4.33
N HIS A 214 8.46 -19.29 4.98
CA HIS A 214 8.55 -20.68 5.33
C HIS A 214 8.38 -21.41 4.01
N PRO A 215 9.40 -22.14 3.55
CA PRO A 215 9.36 -22.83 2.27
C PRO A 215 8.07 -23.66 2.17
N GLU A 216 7.47 -23.76 0.99
CA GLU A 216 6.25 -24.56 0.73
C GLU A 216 6.34 -26.03 1.19
N ASN A 217 7.54 -26.47 1.60
CA ASN A 217 7.87 -27.80 2.05
C ASN A 217 7.89 -28.01 3.58
N GLU A 218 7.53 -27.03 4.41
CA GLU A 218 7.56 -27.19 5.88
C GLU A 218 6.22 -27.69 6.47
N ILE A 219 6.28 -28.70 7.35
CA ILE A 219 5.12 -29.20 8.11
C ILE A 219 4.67 -28.19 9.17
N ARG A 220 3.36 -27.93 9.29
CA ARG A 220 2.84 -26.94 10.23
C ARG A 220 1.60 -27.41 10.97
N TRP A 221 1.59 -27.20 12.27
CA TRP A 221 0.39 -27.31 13.08
C TRP A 221 0.39 -26.21 14.15
N ASN A 222 -0.44 -25.20 13.93
CA ASN A 222 -0.46 -23.99 14.75
C ASN A 222 -1.41 -24.15 15.94
N VAL A 223 -0.94 -23.73 17.10
CA VAL A 223 -1.71 -23.59 18.34
C VAL A 223 -1.66 -22.14 18.81
N PHE A 224 -2.60 -21.75 19.68
CA PHE A 224 -2.58 -20.46 20.34
C PHE A 224 -1.85 -20.54 21.67
N TYR A 225 -1.09 -19.50 22.00
CA TYR A 225 -0.46 -19.35 23.29
C TYR A 225 -0.43 -17.88 23.71
N HIS A 226 -0.34 -17.63 25.01
CA HIS A 226 -0.13 -16.28 25.51
C HIS A 226 1.37 -15.99 25.62
N ASN A 227 1.86 -15.03 24.83
CA ASN A 227 3.24 -14.60 24.88
C ASN A 227 3.43 -13.60 26.03
N CYS A 228 4.22 -13.98 27.04
CA CYS A 228 4.43 -13.16 28.23
C CYS A 228 5.21 -11.86 27.94
N ASN A 229 6.05 -11.84 26.90
CA ASN A 229 6.85 -10.68 26.55
C ASN A 229 6.00 -9.61 25.84
N SER A 230 5.19 -10.03 24.86
CA SER A 230 4.30 -9.13 24.11
C SER A 230 2.95 -8.90 24.78
N ARG A 231 2.60 -9.68 25.81
CA ARG A 231 1.31 -9.66 26.53
C ARG A 231 0.11 -9.81 25.58
N SER A 232 0.25 -10.66 24.57
CA SER A 232 -0.77 -10.90 23.55
C SER A 232 -0.91 -12.40 23.27
N ILE A 233 -2.04 -12.78 22.67
CA ILE A 233 -2.26 -14.14 22.15
C ILE A 233 -1.58 -14.21 20.78
N GLU A 234 -0.68 -15.19 20.61
CA GLU A 234 0.04 -15.44 19.38
C GLU A 234 -0.15 -16.90 18.93
N THR A 235 0.20 -17.19 17.67
CA THR A 235 0.24 -18.55 17.15
C THR A 235 1.64 -19.13 17.24
N PHE A 236 1.73 -20.43 17.49
CA PHE A 236 2.98 -21.19 17.53
C PHE A 236 2.84 -22.48 16.73
N ASN A 237 3.76 -22.74 15.81
CA ASN A 237 3.82 -24.03 15.12
C ASN A 237 4.52 -25.05 16.02
N VAL A 238 3.82 -26.11 16.43
CA VAL A 238 4.35 -27.11 17.37
C VAL A 238 5.62 -27.80 16.86
N PHE A 239 5.81 -27.87 15.53
CA PHE A 239 7.01 -28.42 14.91
C PHE A 239 8.23 -27.47 14.92
N GLU A 240 8.07 -26.21 15.34
CA GLU A 240 9.21 -25.32 15.60
C GLU A 240 9.90 -25.66 16.93
N HIS A 241 9.24 -26.44 17.79
CA HIS A 241 9.90 -27.00 18.97
C HIS A 241 10.93 -28.05 18.55
N GLY A 242 12.20 -27.66 18.46
CA GLY A 242 13.27 -28.48 17.89
C GLY A 242 13.37 -29.91 18.44
N SER A 243 13.34 -30.09 19.76
CA SER A 243 13.39 -31.44 20.34
C SER A 243 12.17 -32.28 19.96
N PHE A 244 10.95 -31.79 20.21
CA PHE A 244 9.71 -32.44 19.78
C PHE A 244 9.76 -32.85 18.30
N ARG A 245 10.12 -31.94 17.39
CA ARG A 245 10.24 -32.22 15.95
C ARG A 245 11.17 -33.41 15.68
N GLU A 246 12.34 -33.44 16.30
CA GLU A 246 13.31 -34.54 16.14
C GLU A 246 12.79 -35.88 16.68
N TYR A 247 12.05 -35.87 17.80
CA TYR A 247 11.42 -37.09 18.33
C TYR A 247 10.32 -37.60 17.41
N VAL A 248 9.47 -36.73 16.88
CA VAL A 248 8.43 -37.10 15.92
C VAL A 248 9.05 -37.63 14.62
N LYS A 249 10.13 -37.01 14.15
CA LYS A 249 10.90 -37.48 12.98
C LYS A 249 11.48 -38.87 13.19
N ARG A 250 12.05 -39.15 14.37
CA ARG A 250 12.55 -40.48 14.74
C ARG A 250 11.41 -41.50 14.79
N ALA A 251 10.28 -41.14 15.38
CA ALA A 251 9.10 -42.00 15.41
C ALA A 251 8.59 -42.31 13.99
N ALA A 252 8.51 -41.31 13.12
CA ALA A 252 8.08 -41.47 11.73
C ALA A 252 8.98 -42.40 10.89
N LYS A 253 10.27 -42.51 11.25
CA LYS A 253 11.21 -43.45 10.63
C LYS A 253 11.13 -44.86 11.24
N LYS A 254 10.85 -44.95 12.53
CA LYS A 254 10.87 -46.20 13.30
C LYS A 254 9.60 -47.03 13.10
N TYR A 255 8.43 -46.40 13.12
CA TYR A 255 7.15 -47.10 13.09
C TYR A 255 6.59 -47.14 11.67
N GLN A 256 6.23 -48.35 11.21
CA GLN A 256 5.68 -48.57 9.87
C GLN A 256 4.15 -48.44 9.84
N SER A 257 3.49 -48.73 10.97
CA SER A 257 2.04 -48.56 11.12
C SER A 257 1.71 -47.16 11.62
N LYS A 258 0.60 -46.59 11.12
CA LYS A 258 0.08 -45.30 11.59
C LYS A 258 -0.37 -45.38 13.05
N GLU A 259 -0.87 -46.53 13.48
CA GLU A 259 -1.36 -46.74 14.84
C GLU A 259 -0.23 -46.70 15.88
N ASP A 260 0.89 -47.39 15.61
CA ASP A 260 2.04 -47.39 16.53
C ASP A 260 2.75 -46.03 16.53
N PHE A 261 2.80 -45.36 15.37
CA PHE A 261 3.24 -43.98 15.28
C PHE A 261 2.37 -43.05 16.13
N ALA A 262 1.04 -43.18 16.07
CA ALA A 262 0.11 -42.37 16.84
C ALA A 262 0.32 -42.56 18.35
N LYS A 263 0.53 -43.80 18.81
CA LYS A 263 0.86 -44.09 20.21
C LYS A 263 2.12 -43.35 20.66
N GLN A 264 3.19 -43.40 19.87
CA GLN A 264 4.42 -42.68 20.18
C GLN A 264 4.22 -41.15 20.13
N LEU A 265 3.59 -40.64 19.07
CA LEU A 265 3.32 -39.21 18.90
C LEU A 265 2.53 -38.65 20.10
N ARG A 266 1.58 -39.43 20.63
CA ARG A 266 0.81 -39.05 21.81
C ARG A 266 1.71 -38.87 23.02
N SER A 267 2.62 -39.81 23.26
CA SER A 267 3.60 -39.70 24.35
C SER A 267 4.51 -38.48 24.20
N GLU A 268 4.96 -38.17 22.98
CA GLU A 268 5.79 -36.98 22.73
C GLU A 268 5.02 -35.68 22.96
N VAL A 269 3.77 -35.60 22.48
CA VAL A 269 2.91 -34.41 22.70
C VAL A 269 2.69 -34.18 24.18
N MET A 270 2.38 -35.24 24.93
CA MET A 270 2.19 -35.15 26.39
C MET A 270 3.49 -34.74 27.09
N TYR A 271 4.63 -35.31 26.69
CA TYR A 271 5.90 -34.97 27.33
C TYR A 271 6.30 -33.51 27.11
N TYR A 272 6.22 -33.02 25.87
CA TYR A 272 6.71 -31.67 25.54
C TYR A 272 5.70 -30.58 25.86
N PHE A 273 4.41 -30.77 25.55
CA PHE A 273 3.41 -29.72 25.64
C PHE A 273 2.49 -29.82 26.86
N TRP A 274 2.54 -30.93 27.59
CA TRP A 274 1.84 -31.05 28.88
C TRP A 274 2.83 -31.04 30.05
N SER A 275 3.93 -31.81 29.99
CA SER A 275 4.85 -31.92 31.13
C SER A 275 5.99 -30.88 31.18
N LYS A 276 6.36 -30.24 30.06
CA LYS A 276 7.59 -29.42 29.98
C LYS A 276 7.39 -27.98 29.53
N CYS A 277 6.39 -27.73 28.67
CA CYS A 277 6.16 -26.42 28.07
C CYS A 277 4.66 -26.09 28.14
N GLU A 278 4.18 -25.84 29.35
CA GLU A 278 2.81 -25.39 29.58
C GLU A 278 2.67 -23.94 29.07
N TRP A 279 2.05 -23.78 27.90
CA TRP A 279 1.50 -22.49 27.48
C TRP A 279 -0.01 -22.57 27.45
N GLU A 280 -0.65 -21.54 28.01
CA GLU A 280 -2.06 -21.61 28.36
C GLU A 280 -2.79 -20.39 27.84
N VAL A 281 -3.98 -20.61 27.30
CA VAL A 281 -4.94 -19.56 26.96
C VAL A 281 -6.25 -19.82 27.69
N LEU A 282 -6.93 -18.73 28.07
CA LEU A 282 -8.27 -18.79 28.63
C LEU A 282 -9.27 -18.55 27.51
N VAL A 283 -10.10 -19.55 27.22
CA VAL A 283 -11.15 -19.47 26.21
C VAL A 283 -12.48 -19.20 26.90
N THR A 284 -13.17 -18.16 26.45
CA THR A 284 -14.53 -17.82 26.87
C THR A 284 -15.46 -17.81 25.67
N PRO A 285 -16.72 -18.25 25.81
CA PRO A 285 -17.69 -18.13 24.74
C PRO A 285 -17.89 -16.65 24.36
N TRP A 286 -17.97 -16.37 23.05
CA TRP A 286 -18.08 -15.01 22.50
C TRP A 286 -19.36 -14.28 22.96
N ILE A 287 -20.43 -15.03 23.21
CA ILE A 287 -21.72 -14.52 23.67
C ILE A 287 -22.02 -15.19 25.02
N SER A 288 -21.56 -14.58 26.11
CA SER A 288 -21.77 -15.15 27.45
C SER A 288 -21.79 -14.04 28.52
N PRO A 289 -22.55 -14.19 29.63
CA PRO A 289 -22.53 -13.23 30.74
C PRO A 289 -21.11 -12.98 31.25
N ARG A 290 -20.85 -11.79 31.82
CA ARG A 290 -19.50 -11.36 32.28
C ARG A 290 -18.80 -12.34 33.24
N GLU A 291 -19.56 -13.24 33.88
CA GLU A 291 -19.09 -14.23 34.86
C GLU A 291 -18.97 -15.66 34.30
N SER A 292 -18.94 -15.81 32.98
CA SER A 292 -18.89 -17.14 32.37
C SER A 292 -17.59 -17.85 32.68
N GLU A 293 -17.70 -19.15 32.98
CA GLU A 293 -16.57 -20.02 33.32
C GLU A 293 -15.54 -19.98 32.19
N LYS A 294 -14.31 -19.56 32.52
CA LYS A 294 -13.20 -19.52 31.57
C LYS A 294 -12.63 -20.93 31.47
N LYS A 295 -12.60 -21.50 30.27
CA LYS A 295 -11.94 -22.78 30.07
C LYS A 295 -10.45 -22.54 29.85
N LYS A 296 -9.64 -23.16 30.69
CA LYS A 296 -8.19 -23.20 30.53
C LYS A 296 -7.83 -24.21 29.44
N VAL A 297 -7.07 -23.76 28.45
CA VAL A 297 -6.72 -24.54 27.27
C VAL A 297 -5.21 -24.43 27.07
N ASP A 298 -4.50 -25.52 27.32
CA ASP A 298 -3.07 -25.61 27.03
C ASP A 298 -2.81 -26.12 25.59
N VAL A 299 -1.55 -26.10 25.17
CA VAL A 299 -1.11 -26.54 23.83
C VAL A 299 -1.42 -28.01 23.60
N CYS A 300 -1.16 -28.86 24.59
CA CYS A 300 -1.44 -30.29 24.50
C CYS A 300 -2.94 -30.52 24.28
N TRP A 301 -3.78 -29.81 25.04
CA TRP A 301 -5.24 -29.91 24.96
C TRP A 301 -5.77 -29.44 23.60
N GLN A 302 -5.18 -28.38 23.00
CA GLN A 302 -5.51 -27.95 21.64
C GLN A 302 -5.23 -29.03 20.58
N ILE A 303 -4.09 -29.73 20.71
CA ILE A 303 -3.73 -30.86 19.83
C ILE A 303 -4.69 -32.04 20.07
N MET A 304 -4.93 -32.40 21.33
CA MET A 304 -5.73 -33.57 21.71
C MET A 304 -7.21 -33.41 21.34
N ASN A 305 -7.77 -32.20 21.35
CA ASN A 305 -9.13 -31.94 20.86
C ASN A 305 -9.28 -32.21 19.35
N ASN A 306 -8.18 -32.21 18.60
CA ASN A 306 -8.14 -32.47 17.16
C ASN A 306 -7.25 -33.70 16.85
N TRP A 307 -7.16 -34.64 17.80
CA TRP A 307 -6.13 -35.68 17.80
C TRP A 307 -6.08 -36.49 16.52
N ASP A 308 -7.22 -36.98 16.05
CA ASP A 308 -7.26 -37.83 14.84
C ASP A 308 -6.81 -37.04 13.61
N VAL A 309 -7.26 -35.79 13.47
CA VAL A 309 -6.84 -34.90 12.37
C VAL A 309 -5.34 -34.59 12.46
N PHE A 310 -4.82 -34.37 13.66
CA PHE A 310 -3.40 -34.10 13.89
C PHE A 310 -2.52 -35.30 13.52
N VAL A 311 -2.91 -36.51 13.95
CA VAL A 311 -2.21 -37.75 13.62
C VAL A 311 -2.20 -37.97 12.12
N ASP A 312 -3.35 -37.81 11.47
CA ASP A 312 -3.53 -38.00 10.02
C ASP A 312 -2.66 -37.03 9.22
N TYR A 313 -2.73 -35.75 9.58
CA TYR A 313 -1.93 -34.71 8.98
C TYR A 313 -0.43 -34.97 9.17
N THR A 314 -0.01 -35.28 10.39
CA THR A 314 1.41 -35.50 10.72
C THR A 314 1.93 -36.74 10.00
N TRP A 315 1.15 -37.83 9.97
CA TRP A 315 1.52 -39.04 9.25
C TRP A 315 1.64 -38.78 7.75
N ALA A 316 0.66 -38.14 7.12
CA ALA A 316 0.69 -37.84 5.69
C ALA A 316 1.87 -36.95 5.31
N ASN A 317 2.24 -36.00 6.18
CA ASN A 317 3.30 -35.03 5.94
C ASN A 317 4.66 -35.41 6.55
N ARG A 318 4.83 -36.62 7.08
CA ARG A 318 6.03 -37.02 7.83
C ARG A 318 7.36 -36.93 7.07
N LYS A 319 7.33 -36.87 5.73
CA LYS A 319 8.52 -36.63 4.90
C LYS A 319 9.06 -35.19 5.00
N LYS A 320 8.25 -34.26 5.51
CA LYS A 320 8.58 -32.84 5.72
C LYS A 320 9.18 -32.55 7.11
N LEU A 321 9.31 -33.57 7.97
CA LEU A 321 9.83 -33.46 9.34
C LEU A 321 11.35 -33.30 9.41
#